data_AF-A0A2V8NHW5-F1
#
_entry.id   AF-A0A2V8NHW5-F1
#
_cell.length_a   1.000
_cell.length_b   1.000
_cell.length_c   1.000
_cell.angle_alpha   90.00
_cell.angle_beta   90.00
_cell.angle_gamma   90.00
#
_symmetry.space_group_name_H-M   'P 1'
#
loop_
_entity.id
_entity.type
_entity.pdbx_description
1 polymer ?
#
loop_
_entity_poly.entity_id
_entity_poly.type
_entity_poly.pdbx_seq_one_letter_code
_entity_poly.pdbx_strand_id
1 'polypeptide(L)'
;QNPQPGTTGNTAVNLPGVKGPGTLGLDMALSKKVRLSEKTTFTLRADAINMLNKPQWGLPNTNINSSTFGRITTAMGSRTVVLNARVDF
;
A
#
# COMPACT_ATOMS: atom_id res chain seq x y z
N GLN A 1 6.93 23.35 -20.83
CA GLN A 1 6.01 24.02 -21.77
C GLN A 1 5.54 22.99 -22.78
N ASN A 2 4.27 23.05 -23.19
CA ASN A 2 3.78 22.19 -24.26
C ASN A 2 4.43 22.58 -25.59
N PRO A 3 4.85 21.63 -26.43
CA PRO A 3 5.40 21.94 -27.74
C PRO A 3 4.34 22.59 -28.65
N GLN A 4 4.78 23.42 -29.59
CA GLN A 4 3.90 24.00 -30.61
C GLN A 4 3.44 22.92 -31.60
N PRO A 5 2.29 23.10 -32.28
CA PRO A 5 1.84 22.18 -33.32
C PRO A 5 2.96 21.88 -34.33
N GLY A 6 3.23 20.60 -34.58
CA GLY A 6 4.31 20.15 -35.47
C GLY A 6 5.70 20.04 -34.84
N THR A 7 5.84 20.30 -33.54
CA THR A 7 7.11 20.13 -32.81
C THR A 7 7.01 19.06 -31.72
N THR A 8 8.12 18.39 -31.44
CA THR A 8 8.22 17.41 -30.34
C THR A 8 8.63 18.12 -29.06
N GLY A 9 8.02 17.75 -27.93
CA GLY A 9 8.43 18.24 -26.61
C GLY A 9 9.78 17.68 -26.17
N ASN A 10 10.47 18.36 -25.26
CA ASN A 10 11.77 17.94 -24.71
C ASN A 10 11.66 17.10 -23.43
N THR A 11 10.44 16.78 -23.00
CA THR A 11 10.21 15.96 -21.80
C THR A 11 10.41 14.48 -22.12
N ALA A 12 11.24 13.80 -21.34
CA ALA A 12 11.49 12.37 -21.51
C ALA A 12 10.20 11.55 -21.30
N VAL A 13 9.96 10.57 -22.19
CA VAL A 13 8.76 9.70 -22.18
C VAL A 13 8.51 9.04 -20.83
N ASN A 14 9.58 8.68 -20.10
CA ASN A 14 9.49 7.98 -18.83
C ASN A 14 10.01 8.79 -17.62
N LEU A 15 10.29 10.09 -17.80
CA LEU A 15 10.77 10.99 -16.74
C LEU A 15 11.73 10.31 -15.73
N PRO A 16 12.90 9.78 -16.16
CA PRO A 16 13.72 8.90 -15.31
C PRO A 16 14.22 9.52 -14.00
N GLY A 17 14.23 10.87 -13.89
CA GLY A 17 14.52 11.60 -12.67
C GLY A 17 13.34 11.81 -11.72
N VAL A 18 12.11 11.43 -12.13
CA VAL A 18 10.88 11.59 -11.36
C VAL A 18 10.39 10.20 -10.95
N LYS A 19 11.09 9.61 -9.97
CA LYS A 19 10.79 8.27 -9.46
C LYS A 19 10.30 8.35 -8.00
N GLY A 20 9.27 7.58 -7.70
CA GLY A 20 8.81 7.40 -6.32
C GLY A 20 9.81 6.58 -5.49
N PRO A 21 9.83 6.76 -4.15
CA PRO A 21 10.62 5.91 -3.27
C PRO A 21 10.09 4.46 -3.29
N GLY A 22 10.95 3.52 -2.89
CA GLY A 22 10.53 2.13 -2.71
C GLY A 22 9.51 1.98 -1.59
N THR A 23 8.64 0.96 -1.69
CA THR A 23 7.67 0.61 -0.66
C THR A 23 8.19 -0.53 0.20
N LEU A 24 8.05 -0.42 1.51
CA LEU A 24 8.33 -1.51 2.46
C LEU A 24 7.07 -1.74 3.31
N GLY A 25 6.54 -2.96 3.27
CA GLY A 25 5.40 -3.39 4.07
C GLY A 25 5.72 -4.67 4.83
N LEU A 26 5.01 -4.89 5.93
CA LEU A 26 5.00 -6.15 6.66
C LEU A 26 3.57 -6.48 7.01
N ASP A 27 3.09 -7.61 6.50
CA ASP A 27 1.77 -8.15 6.79
C ASP A 27 1.93 -9.40 7.66
N MET A 28 1.01 -9.58 8.60
CA MET A 28 1.09 -10.66 9.59
C MET A 28 -0.26 -11.33 9.79
N ALA A 29 -0.22 -12.66 9.95
CA ALA A 29 -1.37 -13.45 10.32
C ALA A 29 -0.99 -14.42 11.45
N LEU A 30 -1.73 -14.40 12.54
CA LEU A 30 -1.56 -15.29 13.68
C LEU A 30 -2.86 -16.05 13.92
N SER A 31 -2.78 -17.37 14.08
CA SER A 31 -3.93 -18.20 14.42
C SER A 31 -3.56 -19.18 15.52
N LYS A 32 -4.45 -19.30 16.51
CA LYS A 32 -4.33 -20.28 17.59
C LYS A 32 -5.61 -21.10 17.67
N LYS A 33 -5.43 -22.41 17.56
CA LYS A 33 -6.48 -23.39 17.83
C LYS A 33 -6.31 -23.95 19.25
N VAL A 34 -7.41 -23.98 20.00
CA VAL A 34 -7.50 -24.49 21.36
C VAL A 34 -8.62 -25.53 21.39
N ARG A 35 -8.30 -26.76 21.82
CA ARG A 35 -9.33 -27.78 22.07
C ARG A 35 -9.97 -27.49 23.42
N LEU A 36 -11.26 -27.22 23.44
CA LEU A 36 -12.02 -26.95 24.67
C LEU A 36 -12.60 -28.25 25.26
N SER A 37 -13.02 -29.17 24.40
CA SER A 37 -13.53 -30.50 24.76
C SER A 37 -13.21 -31.52 23.66
N GLU A 38 -13.63 -32.77 23.81
CA GLU A 38 -13.43 -33.85 22.83
C GLU A 38 -14.09 -33.56 21.47
N LYS A 39 -15.17 -32.76 21.46
CA LYS A 39 -15.91 -32.39 20.24
C LYS A 39 -15.78 -30.91 19.89
N THR A 40 -15.43 -30.06 20.87
CA THR A 40 -15.42 -28.60 20.68
C THR A 40 -14.01 -28.05 20.49
N THR A 41 -13.82 -27.33 19.40
CA THR A 41 -12.58 -26.61 19.09
C THR A 41 -12.86 -25.12 18.96
N PHE A 42 -12.02 -24.31 19.59
CA PHE A 42 -12.03 -22.85 19.46
C PHE A 42 -10.82 -22.40 18.65
N THR A 43 -11.04 -21.52 17.67
CA THR A 43 -9.97 -20.91 16.88
C THR A 43 -10.04 -19.39 17.00
N LEU A 44 -8.95 -18.78 17.44
CA LEU A 44 -8.74 -17.34 17.45
C LEU A 44 -7.73 -16.97 16.37
N ARG A 45 -8.06 -15.98 15.53
CA ARG A 45 -7.19 -15.49 14.46
C ARG A 45 -7.10 -13.96 14.51
N ALA A 46 -5.90 -13.46 14.28
CA ALA A 46 -5.61 -12.04 14.09
C ALA A 46 -4.90 -11.84 12.76
N ASP A 47 -5.42 -10.95 11.93
CA ASP A 47 -4.84 -10.55 10.65
C ASP A 47 -4.48 -9.07 10.71
N ALA A 48 -3.24 -8.72 10.35
CA ALA A 48 -2.74 -7.35 10.35
C ALA A 48 -2.09 -7.02 9.00
N ILE A 49 -2.61 -5.99 8.33
CA ILE A 49 -2.02 -5.40 7.13
C ILE A 49 -1.27 -4.12 7.51
N ASN A 50 -0.06 -3.97 6.98
CA ASN A 50 0.90 -2.93 7.39
C ASN A 50 1.11 -2.88 8.91
N MET A 51 1.56 -4.00 9.48
CA MET A 51 1.82 -4.19 10.91
C MET A 51 2.76 -3.11 11.47
N LEU A 52 3.76 -2.71 10.68
CA LEU A 52 4.73 -1.66 11.03
C LEU A 52 4.20 -0.24 10.88
N ASN A 53 2.97 -0.06 10.36
CA ASN A 53 2.35 1.24 10.07
C ASN A 53 3.27 2.19 9.27
N LYS A 54 4.03 1.65 8.31
CA LYS A 54 4.90 2.46 7.45
C LYS A 54 4.09 3.08 6.31
N PRO A 55 4.22 4.39 6.05
CA PRO A 55 3.53 4.99 4.92
C PRO A 55 4.12 4.46 3.61
N GLN A 56 3.24 4.06 2.69
CA GLN A 56 3.61 3.72 1.32
C GLN A 56 3.33 4.94 0.44
N TRP A 57 4.38 5.66 0.08
CA TRP A 57 4.27 6.86 -0.74
C TRP A 57 3.76 6.52 -2.14
N GLY A 58 2.86 7.37 -2.66
CA GLY A 58 2.41 7.27 -4.04
C GLY A 58 3.47 7.72 -5.05
N LEU A 59 3.07 7.79 -6.31
CA LEU A 59 3.93 8.30 -7.37
C LEU A 59 3.93 9.84 -7.39
N PRO A 60 5.04 10.46 -7.85
CA PRO A 60 5.06 11.91 -8.06
C PRO A 60 4.09 12.33 -9.17
N ASN A 61 3.58 13.56 -9.10
CA ASN A 61 2.75 14.12 -10.17
C ASN A 61 3.56 14.30 -11.46
N THR A 62 3.14 13.64 -12.55
CA THR A 62 3.82 13.70 -13.86
C THR A 62 3.15 14.66 -14.85
N ASN A 63 2.10 15.37 -14.45
CA ASN A 63 1.47 16.40 -15.28
C ASN A 63 2.33 17.67 -15.28
N ILE A 64 3.00 17.94 -16.39
CA ILE A 64 3.89 19.10 -16.60
C ILE A 64 3.20 20.47 -16.45
N ASN A 65 1.87 20.52 -16.52
CA ASN A 65 1.07 21.74 -16.34
C ASN A 65 0.57 21.91 -14.89
N SER A 66 0.86 20.95 -14.00
CA SER A 66 0.51 21.02 -12.58
C SER A 66 1.52 21.87 -11.81
N SER A 67 1.03 22.70 -10.88
CA SER A 67 1.88 23.42 -9.92
C SER A 67 2.61 22.48 -8.94
N THR A 68 2.22 21.21 -8.90
CA THR A 68 2.84 20.16 -8.06
C THR A 68 3.64 19.15 -8.87
N PHE A 69 4.00 19.45 -10.13
CA PHE A 69 4.84 18.57 -10.95
C PHE A 69 6.09 18.10 -10.20
N GLY A 70 6.38 16.80 -10.26
CA GLY A 70 7.50 16.16 -9.57
C GLY A 70 7.31 15.95 -8.06
N ARG A 71 6.19 16.41 -7.47
CA ARG A 71 5.91 16.23 -6.03
C ARG A 71 5.00 15.03 -5.77
N ILE A 72 5.30 14.27 -4.71
CA ILE A 72 4.41 13.24 -4.16
C ILE A 72 3.46 13.91 -3.16
N THR A 73 2.16 13.72 -3.35
CA THR A 73 1.11 14.33 -2.51
C THR A 73 0.20 13.28 -1.86
N THR A 74 0.40 12.00 -2.17
CA THR A 74 -0.41 10.89 -1.69
C THR A 74 0.43 9.90 -0.91
N ALA A 75 -0.20 9.30 0.10
CA ALA A 75 0.33 8.19 0.87
C ALA A 75 -0.79 7.15 1.07
N MET A 76 -0.40 5.89 1.06
CA MET A 76 -1.29 4.73 1.17
C MET A 76 -0.77 3.76 2.24
N GLY A 77 -1.50 2.66 2.44
CA GLY A 77 -1.13 1.60 3.36
C GLY A 77 -1.50 1.93 4.80
N SER A 78 -2.75 2.30 5.08
CA SER A 78 -3.18 2.43 6.48
C SER A 78 -3.11 1.07 7.19
N ARG A 79 -2.64 1.04 8.43
CA ARG A 79 -2.63 -0.19 9.22
C ARG A 79 -4.05 -0.66 9.50
N THR A 80 -4.34 -1.91 9.17
CA THR A 80 -5.63 -2.54 9.45
C THR A 80 -5.39 -3.80 10.27
N VAL A 81 -6.17 -3.99 11.33
CA VAL A 81 -6.13 -5.20 12.16
C VAL A 81 -7.53 -5.76 12.28
N VAL A 82 -7.70 -7.05 11.99
CA VAL A 82 -8.97 -7.76 12.07
C VAL A 82 -8.80 -8.95 13.01
N LEU A 83 -9.75 -9.09 13.94
CA LEU A 83 -9.84 -10.22 14.85
C LEU A 83 -11.01 -11.11 14.44
N ASN A 84 -10.75 -12.41 14.35
CA ASN A 84 -11.73 -13.43 13.99
C ASN A 84 -11.74 -14.54 15.04
N ALA A 85 -12.93 -15.02 15.38
CA ALA A 85 -13.11 -16.16 16.26
C ALA A 85 -14.06 -17.17 15.60
N ARG A 86 -13.77 -18.47 15.76
CA ARG A 86 -14.60 -19.57 15.29
C ARG A 86 -14.72 -20.64 16.37
N VAL A 87 -15.91 -21.21 16.49
CA VAL A 87 -16.18 -22.42 17.29
C VAL A 87 -16.64 -23.53 16.34
N ASP A 88 -16.02 -24.70 16.47
CA ASP A 88 -16.39 -25.93 15.78
C ASP A 88 -16.91 -26.94 16.83
N PHE A 89 -18.00 -27.66 16.55
CA PHE A 89 -18.67 -28.60 17.47
C PHE A 89 -19.07 -29.92 16.80
#